data_AF-A0A496R4L5-F1
#
_entry.id   AF-A0A496R4L5-F1
#
_cell.length_a   1.000
_cell.length_b   1.000
_cell.length_c   1.000
_cell.angle_alpha   90.00
_cell.angle_beta   90.00
_cell.angle_gamma   90.00
#
_symmetry.space_group_name_H-M   'P 1'
#
loop_
_entity.id
_entity.type
_entity.pdbx_description
1 polymer ?
#
loop_
_entity_poly.entity_id
_entity_poly.type
_entity_poly.pdbx_seq_one_letter_code
_entity_poly.pdbx_strand_id
1 'polypeptide(L)'
;MKIKIIGILLAVIISSPLIYPQESVDEVSSQKSSEPEVDRREEIILYGIDDEVKTVLSDLQREKIDKYNELLLSVIQETRNTDIIQAIYRLWDDTSYKDGLAVAREELNKVLVDEDFDSTTVQSAIAFIADQKDIESLPLLYKLSDERDSRLAASSIRALGKIHQVEGSEELTEGNEAMLLERLKKEDPIAEDDLVAALIVTLGELRYQPAADELSGIAEDSGASAGHRRLACVSLGKIGRTVDYEIVERIFFESEDATLRSYALAGLAEFPDQDTAEILIQALK
;
A
#
# COMPACT_ATOMS: atom_id res chain seq x y z
N MET A 1 -65.10 -34.25 28.32
CA MET A 1 -65.40 -33.89 29.71
C MET A 1 -65.59 -32.37 29.78
N LYS A 2 -66.83 -31.90 30.07
CA LYS A 2 -67.31 -30.51 30.41
C LYS A 2 -67.05 -29.42 29.34
N ILE A 3 -67.99 -28.88 28.53
CA ILE A 3 -69.33 -28.26 28.68
C ILE A 3 -69.39 -26.97 29.52
N LYS A 4 -69.73 -25.84 28.86
CA LYS A 4 -70.75 -24.78 29.17
C LYS A 4 -70.60 -23.67 28.09
N ILE A 5 -71.46 -23.48 27.08
CA ILE A 5 -72.89 -23.05 26.95
C ILE A 5 -73.19 -21.65 27.52
N ILE A 6 -73.85 -20.84 26.67
CA ILE A 6 -74.86 -19.76 26.85
C ILE A 6 -74.41 -18.54 26.00
N GLY A 7 -75.07 -18.05 24.94
CA GLY A 7 -76.46 -18.12 24.47
C GLY A 7 -77.09 -16.71 24.54
N ILE A 8 -77.67 -16.19 23.43
CA ILE A 8 -78.96 -15.42 23.33
C ILE A 8 -79.07 -14.48 22.10
N LEU A 9 -80.22 -14.64 21.39
CA LEU A 9 -81.06 -13.77 20.51
C LEU A 9 -80.40 -12.74 19.57
N LEU A 10 -80.62 -12.71 18.24
CA LEU A 10 -81.84 -12.66 17.40
C LEU A 10 -82.60 -11.31 17.45
N ALA A 11 -82.44 -10.50 16.39
CA ALA A 11 -83.46 -9.57 15.89
C ALA A 11 -83.19 -9.22 14.40
N VAL A 12 -84.16 -9.57 13.56
CA VAL A 12 -84.30 -9.19 12.15
C VAL A 12 -84.89 -7.77 12.09
N ILE A 13 -84.32 -6.88 11.28
CA ILE A 13 -85.05 -5.72 10.75
C ILE A 13 -84.80 -5.64 9.24
N ILE A 14 -85.93 -5.71 8.53
CA ILE A 14 -86.14 -5.51 7.10
C ILE A 14 -86.12 -4.01 6.81
N SER A 15 -85.42 -3.58 5.76
CA SER A 15 -85.93 -2.66 4.71
C SER A 15 -84.79 -2.08 3.87
N SER A 16 -84.74 -2.44 2.60
CA SER A 16 -84.06 -1.63 1.57
C SER A 16 -84.69 -0.24 1.52
N PRO A 17 -83.94 0.80 1.10
CA PRO A 17 -84.09 1.16 -0.31
C PRO A 17 -82.88 1.82 -1.00
N LEU A 18 -83.03 1.90 -2.32
CA LEU A 18 -82.59 2.98 -3.22
C LEU A 18 -81.12 2.99 -3.70
N ILE A 19 -81.02 2.50 -4.94
CA ILE A 19 -80.01 2.73 -5.98
C ILE A 19 -79.60 4.21 -6.10
N TYR A 20 -78.29 4.49 -6.15
CA TYR A 20 -77.64 5.41 -7.10
C TYR A 20 -76.18 4.92 -7.33
N PRO A 21 -75.59 5.16 -8.51
CA PRO A 21 -74.44 4.42 -9.03
C PRO A 21 -73.12 5.02 -8.54
N GLN A 22 -72.15 4.17 -8.16
CA GLN A 22 -70.75 4.56 -8.12
C GLN A 22 -69.99 3.82 -9.23
N GLU A 23 -69.52 4.65 -10.16
CA GLU A 23 -68.35 4.52 -11.01
C GLU A 23 -67.52 3.24 -10.89
N SER A 24 -67.34 2.61 -12.05
CA SER A 24 -66.41 1.53 -12.33
C SER A 24 -65.01 1.87 -11.80
N VAL A 25 -64.50 0.99 -10.95
CA VAL A 25 -63.07 0.91 -10.64
C VAL A 25 -62.40 0.31 -11.88
N ASP A 26 -61.92 1.17 -12.76
CA ASP A 26 -60.91 0.79 -13.75
C ASP A 26 -59.52 0.85 -13.09
N GLU A 27 -58.78 -0.22 -13.35
CA GLU A 27 -57.41 -0.47 -12.96
C GLU A 27 -56.48 0.70 -13.32
N VAL A 28 -55.77 1.24 -12.32
CA VAL A 28 -54.49 1.92 -12.56
C VAL A 28 -53.39 1.02 -12.02
N SER A 29 -52.96 0.10 -12.89
CA SER A 29 -51.66 -0.55 -12.83
C SER A 29 -50.59 0.53 -12.69
N SER A 30 -49.98 0.64 -11.52
CA SER A 30 -48.78 1.43 -11.31
C SER A 30 -47.61 0.76 -12.03
N GLN A 31 -47.42 1.09 -13.30
CA GLN A 31 -46.13 0.90 -13.96
C GLN A 31 -45.12 1.79 -13.23
N LYS A 32 -44.31 1.17 -12.35
CA LYS A 32 -43.07 1.75 -11.86
C LYS A 32 -42.21 2.00 -13.09
N SER A 33 -42.01 3.27 -13.44
CA SER A 33 -41.10 3.70 -14.50
C SER A 33 -39.72 3.12 -14.20
N SER A 34 -39.23 2.28 -15.11
CA SER A 34 -37.92 1.64 -15.07
C SER A 34 -36.82 2.60 -15.55
N GLU A 35 -36.77 3.81 -14.98
CA GLU A 35 -35.56 4.62 -15.13
C GLU A 35 -34.48 3.98 -14.25
N PRO A 36 -33.27 3.73 -14.79
CA PRO A 36 -32.17 3.26 -13.97
C PRO A 36 -31.95 4.26 -12.84
N GLU A 37 -31.88 3.77 -11.60
CA GLU A 37 -31.53 4.59 -10.45
C GLU A 37 -30.15 5.19 -10.71
N VAL A 38 -30.11 6.51 -10.89
CA VAL A 38 -28.88 7.25 -11.19
C VAL A 38 -27.98 7.19 -9.97
N ASP A 39 -26.83 6.52 -10.11
CA ASP A 39 -25.82 6.47 -9.06
C ASP A 39 -25.10 7.83 -8.99
N ARG A 40 -25.51 8.65 -8.02
CA ARG A 40 -24.96 10.00 -7.84
C ARG A 40 -23.43 10.02 -7.67
N ARG A 41 -22.83 8.97 -7.07
CA ARG A 41 -21.37 8.92 -6.91
C ARG A 41 -20.69 8.66 -8.25
N GLU A 42 -21.27 7.83 -9.10
CA GLU A 42 -20.80 7.63 -10.49
C GLU A 42 -20.86 8.93 -11.30
N GLU A 43 -21.96 9.69 -11.20
CA GLU A 43 -22.05 11.00 -11.87
C GLU A 43 -20.96 11.97 -11.40
N ILE A 44 -20.70 12.02 -10.09
CA ILE A 44 -19.65 12.89 -9.54
C ILE A 44 -18.28 12.42 -10.01
N ILE A 45 -18.00 11.11 -10.03
CA ILE A 45 -16.72 10.58 -10.51
C ILE A 45 -16.48 10.97 -11.98
N LEU A 46 -17.52 10.96 -12.82
CA LEU A 46 -17.41 11.26 -14.25
C LEU A 46 -17.38 12.77 -14.56
N TYR A 47 -18.16 13.57 -13.84
CA TYR A 47 -18.47 14.95 -14.24
C TYR A 47 -18.32 15.99 -13.14
N GLY A 48 -18.06 15.57 -11.90
CA GLY A 48 -17.87 16.47 -10.77
C GLY A 48 -16.57 17.28 -10.90
N ILE A 49 -16.49 18.36 -10.13
CA ILE A 49 -15.22 19.09 -10.01
C ILE A 49 -14.24 18.29 -9.13
N ASP A 50 -12.94 18.56 -9.26
CA ASP A 50 -11.88 17.81 -8.57
C ASP A 50 -12.10 17.65 -7.06
N ASP A 51 -12.60 18.68 -6.38
CA ASP A 51 -12.88 18.61 -4.94
C ASP A 51 -14.06 17.68 -4.59
N GLU A 52 -15.08 17.62 -5.44
CA GLU A 52 -16.20 16.68 -5.29
C GLU A 52 -15.74 15.24 -5.55
N VAL A 53 -14.94 15.04 -6.61
CA VAL A 53 -14.37 13.72 -6.93
C VAL A 53 -13.49 13.22 -5.79
N LYS A 54 -12.59 14.06 -5.26
CA LYS A 54 -11.76 13.71 -4.10
C LYS A 54 -12.58 13.35 -2.87
N THR A 55 -13.68 14.07 -2.62
CA THR A 55 -14.59 13.76 -1.51
C THR A 55 -15.23 12.39 -1.69
N VAL A 56 -15.73 12.09 -2.89
CA VAL A 56 -16.30 10.78 -3.21
C VAL A 56 -15.25 9.68 -3.05
N LEU A 57 -14.05 9.82 -3.60
CA LEU A 57 -12.98 8.83 -3.47
C LEU A 57 -12.59 8.57 -2.00
N SER A 58 -12.52 9.63 -1.18
CA SER A 58 -12.27 9.48 0.26
C SER A 58 -13.38 8.72 0.98
N ASP A 59 -14.64 8.97 0.61
CA ASP A 59 -15.79 8.25 1.15
C ASP A 59 -15.76 6.77 0.73
N LEU A 60 -15.46 6.49 -0.55
CA LEU A 60 -15.31 5.12 -1.06
C LEU A 60 -14.19 4.36 -0.35
N GLN A 61 -13.06 5.01 -0.10
CA GLN A 61 -11.93 4.41 0.61
C GLN A 61 -12.31 4.06 2.05
N ARG A 62 -12.92 5.02 2.77
CA ARG A 62 -13.37 4.82 4.16
C ARG A 62 -14.42 3.71 4.27
N GLU A 63 -15.30 3.62 3.28
CA GLU A 63 -16.36 2.60 3.19
C GLU A 63 -15.87 1.28 2.56
N LYS A 64 -14.64 1.25 2.03
CA LYS A 64 -14.05 0.14 1.28
C LYS A 64 -14.92 -0.36 0.13
N ILE A 65 -15.44 0.57 -0.67
CA ILE A 65 -16.33 0.27 -1.79
C ILE A 65 -15.53 0.13 -3.08
N ASP A 66 -15.61 -1.06 -3.69
CA ASP A 66 -14.89 -1.46 -4.91
C ASP A 66 -15.74 -1.42 -6.18
N LYS A 67 -17.07 -1.25 -6.06
CA LYS A 67 -17.99 -1.34 -7.20
C LYS A 67 -17.72 -0.35 -8.34
N TYR A 68 -16.93 0.69 -8.10
CA TYR A 68 -16.57 1.72 -9.09
C TYR A 68 -15.22 1.47 -9.76
N ASN A 69 -14.51 0.38 -9.47
CA ASN A 69 -13.13 0.20 -9.94
C ASN A 69 -12.97 0.23 -11.47
N GLU A 70 -13.91 -0.36 -12.22
CA GLU A 70 -13.91 -0.30 -13.70
C GLU A 70 -14.06 1.13 -14.22
N LEU A 71 -14.90 1.93 -13.57
CA LEU A 71 -15.04 3.34 -13.88
C LEU A 71 -13.75 4.10 -13.55
N LEU A 72 -13.16 3.82 -12.38
CA LEU A 72 -11.92 4.45 -11.95
C LEU A 72 -10.71 4.09 -12.82
N LEU A 73 -10.70 2.91 -13.46
CA LEU A 73 -9.71 2.55 -14.48
C LEU A 73 -9.77 3.49 -15.68
N SER A 74 -10.96 3.94 -16.07
CA SER A 74 -11.12 4.90 -17.16
C SER A 74 -10.70 6.29 -16.71
N VAL A 75 -11.12 6.70 -15.51
CA VAL A 75 -10.80 8.03 -14.95
C VAL A 75 -9.30 8.23 -14.78
N ILE A 76 -8.57 7.24 -14.25
CA ILE A 76 -7.12 7.36 -13.99
C ILE A 76 -6.32 7.56 -15.29
N GLN A 77 -6.80 7.01 -16.42
CA GLN A 77 -6.14 7.11 -17.72
C GLN A 77 -6.35 8.47 -18.40
N GLU A 78 -7.42 9.17 -18.05
CA GLU A 78 -7.80 10.45 -18.68
C GLU A 78 -7.43 11.67 -17.84
N THR A 79 -7.45 11.52 -16.51
CA THR A 79 -7.18 12.63 -15.60
C THR A 79 -5.70 13.01 -15.56
N ARG A 80 -5.43 14.31 -15.42
CA ARG A 80 -4.10 14.84 -15.10
C ARG A 80 -3.97 15.29 -13.65
N ASN A 81 -5.03 15.12 -12.87
CA ASN A 81 -5.03 15.51 -11.47
C ASN A 81 -4.36 14.41 -10.63
N THR A 82 -3.15 14.71 -10.16
CA THR A 82 -2.32 13.78 -9.38
C THR A 82 -2.95 13.40 -8.05
N ASP A 83 -3.71 14.29 -7.41
CA ASP A 83 -4.43 13.99 -6.15
C ASP A 83 -5.54 12.93 -6.38
N ILE A 84 -6.24 13.02 -7.51
CA ILE A 84 -7.25 12.03 -7.91
C ILE A 84 -6.59 10.68 -8.17
N ILE A 85 -5.50 10.66 -8.95
CA ILE A 85 -4.72 9.44 -9.23
C ILE A 85 -4.25 8.77 -7.93
N GLN A 86 -3.69 9.55 -7.01
CA GLN A 86 -3.29 9.08 -5.68
C GLN A 86 -4.44 8.53 -4.85
N ALA A 87 -5.61 9.16 -4.89
CA ALA A 87 -6.79 8.68 -4.18
C ALA A 87 -7.31 7.37 -4.79
N ILE A 88 -7.24 7.21 -6.11
CA ILE A 88 -7.60 5.97 -6.80
C ILE A 88 -6.66 4.82 -6.39
N TYR A 89 -5.34 5.01 -6.47
CA TYR A 89 -4.38 3.97 -6.06
C TYR A 89 -4.55 3.56 -4.59
N ARG A 90 -4.78 4.52 -3.68
CA ARG A 90 -5.04 4.23 -2.26
C ARG A 90 -6.32 3.43 -2.04
N LEU A 91 -7.40 3.78 -2.75
CA LEU A 91 -8.64 3.00 -2.72
C LEU A 91 -8.39 1.58 -3.23
N TRP A 92 -7.72 1.43 -4.37
CA TRP A 92 -7.40 0.13 -4.94
C TRP A 92 -6.52 -0.72 -4.05
N ASP A 93 -5.59 -0.12 -3.31
CA ASP A 93 -4.81 -0.83 -2.30
C ASP A 93 -5.72 -1.39 -1.19
N ASP A 94 -6.55 -0.53 -0.61
CA ASP A 94 -7.48 -0.88 0.47
C ASP A 94 -8.53 -1.93 0.07
N THR A 95 -8.91 -1.97 -1.21
CA THR A 95 -9.85 -2.94 -1.78
C THR A 95 -9.15 -4.10 -2.50
N SER A 96 -7.82 -4.13 -2.53
CA SER A 96 -7.02 -5.18 -3.22
C SER A 96 -7.38 -5.37 -4.70
N TYR A 97 -7.61 -4.28 -5.43
CA TYR A 97 -8.00 -4.33 -6.84
C TYR A 97 -6.79 -4.56 -7.76
N LYS A 98 -6.61 -5.79 -8.23
CA LYS A 98 -5.41 -6.21 -8.97
C LYS A 98 -5.31 -5.68 -10.40
N ASP A 99 -6.43 -5.39 -11.06
CA ASP A 99 -6.40 -4.94 -12.46
C ASP A 99 -5.78 -3.54 -12.61
N GLY A 100 -5.75 -2.76 -11.52
CA GLY A 100 -5.00 -1.50 -11.46
C GLY A 100 -3.48 -1.65 -11.63
N LEU A 101 -2.92 -2.86 -11.46
CA LEU A 101 -1.48 -3.10 -11.62
C LEU A 101 -1.01 -2.86 -13.05
N ALA A 102 -1.84 -3.16 -14.04
CA ALA A 102 -1.50 -2.91 -15.44
C ALA A 102 -1.29 -1.42 -15.71
N VAL A 103 -2.15 -0.56 -15.13
CA VAL A 103 -2.02 0.90 -15.22
C VAL A 103 -0.79 1.38 -14.48
N ALA A 104 -0.55 0.86 -13.27
CA ALA A 104 0.63 1.24 -12.49
C ALA A 104 1.94 0.93 -13.23
N ARG A 105 2.06 -0.27 -13.82
CA ARG A 105 3.23 -0.66 -14.62
C ARG A 105 3.42 0.22 -15.85
N GLU A 106 2.33 0.68 -16.46
CA GLU A 106 2.40 1.62 -17.58
C GLU A 106 2.98 2.97 -17.16
N GLU A 107 2.63 3.48 -15.97
CA GLU A 107 3.25 4.70 -15.44
C GLU A 107 4.77 4.53 -15.23
N LEU A 108 5.23 3.35 -14.80
CA LEU A 108 6.67 3.05 -14.71
C LEU A 108 7.31 2.98 -16.11
N ASN A 109 6.63 2.39 -17.11
CA ASN A 109 7.15 2.28 -18.47
C ASN A 109 7.36 3.65 -19.11
N LYS A 110 6.44 4.62 -18.91
CA LYS A 110 6.58 5.98 -19.46
C LYS A 110 7.93 6.60 -19.13
N VAL A 111 8.41 6.43 -17.90
CA VAL A 111 9.74 6.90 -17.48
C VAL A 111 10.84 6.23 -18.31
N LEU A 112 10.78 4.90 -18.46
CA LEU A 112 11.81 4.12 -19.15
C LEU A 112 11.87 4.35 -20.66
N VAL A 113 10.77 4.83 -21.26
CA VAL A 113 10.71 5.18 -22.68
C VAL A 113 10.81 6.69 -22.96
N ASP A 114 11.10 7.49 -21.92
CA ASP A 114 11.22 8.96 -22.00
C ASP A 114 9.95 9.64 -22.55
N GLU A 115 8.78 9.10 -22.19
CA GLU A 115 7.47 9.75 -22.40
C GLU A 115 7.19 10.80 -21.31
N ASP A 116 6.22 11.69 -21.55
CA ASP A 116 5.81 12.69 -20.56
C ASP A 116 5.19 12.01 -19.33
N PHE A 117 5.74 12.28 -18.15
CA PHE A 117 5.28 11.70 -16.89
C PHE A 117 5.30 12.72 -15.75
N ASP A 118 4.45 12.49 -14.76
CA ASP A 118 4.50 13.20 -13.48
C ASP A 118 5.15 12.32 -12.41
N SER A 119 6.25 12.78 -11.81
CA SER A 119 7.00 11.99 -10.82
C SER A 119 6.15 11.60 -9.60
N THR A 120 5.12 12.37 -9.25
CA THR A 120 4.25 12.09 -8.10
C THR A 120 3.28 10.94 -8.43
N THR A 121 2.73 10.94 -9.64
CA THR A 121 1.94 9.82 -10.19
C THR A 121 2.77 8.54 -10.22
N VAL A 122 4.00 8.59 -10.75
CA VAL A 122 4.88 7.41 -10.83
C VAL A 122 5.22 6.88 -9.43
N GLN A 123 5.55 7.75 -8.46
CA GLN A 123 5.78 7.32 -7.07
C GLN A 123 4.56 6.63 -6.46
N SER A 124 3.35 7.11 -6.79
CA SER A 124 2.10 6.52 -6.30
C SER A 124 1.84 5.15 -6.93
N ALA A 125 2.16 4.99 -8.21
CA ALA A 125 2.13 3.70 -8.90
C ALA A 125 3.15 2.71 -8.31
N ILE A 126 4.38 3.15 -8.03
CA ILE A 126 5.42 2.35 -7.37
C ILE A 126 4.94 1.88 -5.98
N ALA A 127 4.36 2.78 -5.18
CA ALA A 127 3.83 2.44 -3.86
C ALA A 127 2.74 1.38 -3.95
N PHE A 128 1.76 1.58 -4.86
CA PHE A 128 0.69 0.62 -5.09
C PHE A 128 1.22 -0.75 -5.53
N ILE A 129 2.19 -0.80 -6.46
CA ILE A 129 2.88 -2.03 -6.88
C ILE A 129 3.52 -2.76 -5.68
N ALA A 130 4.22 -2.01 -4.81
CA ALA A 130 4.89 -2.56 -3.64
C ALA A 130 3.90 -3.07 -2.58
N ASP A 131 2.83 -2.35 -2.33
CA ASP A 131 1.76 -2.71 -1.38
C ASP A 131 1.01 -3.96 -1.85
N GLN A 132 0.75 -4.05 -3.15
CA GLN A 132 0.13 -5.21 -3.79
C GLN A 132 1.08 -6.40 -3.99
N LYS A 133 2.36 -6.25 -3.63
CA LYS A 133 3.40 -7.29 -3.69
C LYS A 133 3.58 -7.87 -5.09
N ASP A 134 3.55 -7.01 -6.10
CA ASP A 134 3.54 -7.43 -7.50
C ASP A 134 4.95 -7.78 -8.02
N ILE A 135 5.27 -9.07 -7.99
CA ILE A 135 6.58 -9.59 -8.44
C ILE A 135 6.86 -9.36 -9.92
N GLU A 136 5.83 -9.25 -10.77
CA GLU A 136 6.00 -9.02 -12.22
C GLU A 136 6.59 -7.63 -12.51
N SER A 137 6.47 -6.68 -11.57
CA SER A 137 7.04 -5.34 -11.69
C SER A 137 8.53 -5.27 -11.34
N LEU A 138 9.12 -6.31 -10.74
CA LEU A 138 10.52 -6.30 -10.31
C LEU A 138 11.50 -5.88 -11.42
N PRO A 139 11.40 -6.35 -12.68
CA PRO A 139 12.29 -5.92 -13.75
C PRO A 139 12.20 -4.42 -14.08
N LEU A 140 11.00 -3.82 -13.97
CA LEU A 140 10.81 -2.39 -14.18
C LEU A 140 11.39 -1.58 -13.02
N LEU A 141 11.13 -2.03 -11.80
CA LEU A 141 11.66 -1.40 -10.58
C LEU A 141 13.19 -1.42 -10.53
N TYR A 142 13.85 -2.49 -11.00
CA TYR A 142 15.32 -2.50 -11.09
C TYR A 142 15.85 -1.50 -12.11
N LYS A 143 15.21 -1.34 -13.27
CA LYS A 143 15.62 -0.30 -14.24
C LYS A 143 15.46 1.09 -13.64
N LEU A 144 14.33 1.34 -13.00
CA LEU A 144 14.07 2.61 -12.32
C LEU A 144 14.98 2.86 -11.12
N SER A 145 15.49 1.80 -10.48
CA SER A 145 16.48 1.91 -9.41
C SER A 145 17.84 2.44 -9.86
N ASP A 146 18.11 2.53 -11.18
CA ASP A 146 19.30 3.14 -11.78
C ASP A 146 19.02 4.53 -12.41
N GLU A 147 17.80 5.06 -12.26
CA GLU A 147 17.43 6.34 -12.83
C GLU A 147 18.13 7.53 -12.17
N ARG A 148 18.20 8.63 -12.94
CA ARG A 148 18.82 9.89 -12.50
C ARG A 148 17.97 10.66 -11.51
N ASP A 149 16.65 10.53 -11.58
CA ASP A 149 15.78 11.11 -10.57
C ASP A 149 15.89 10.28 -9.29
N SER A 150 16.69 10.77 -8.34
CA SER A 150 16.95 10.10 -7.07
C SER A 150 15.69 9.76 -6.29
N ARG A 151 14.59 10.53 -6.43
CA ARG A 151 13.34 10.24 -5.73
C ARG A 151 12.63 9.04 -6.33
N LEU A 152 12.62 8.92 -7.66
CA LEU A 152 12.08 7.75 -8.35
C LEU A 152 12.96 6.52 -8.10
N ALA A 153 14.28 6.69 -8.12
CA ALA A 153 15.21 5.62 -7.80
C ALA A 153 15.00 5.11 -6.36
N ALA A 154 14.96 6.02 -5.37
CA ALA A 154 14.74 5.67 -3.97
C ALA A 154 13.39 4.97 -3.75
N SER A 155 12.32 5.46 -4.39
CA SER A 155 10.99 4.84 -4.32
C SER A 155 11.00 3.42 -4.90
N SER A 156 11.66 3.24 -6.05
CA SER A 156 11.80 1.94 -6.71
C SER A 156 12.61 0.96 -5.86
N ILE A 157 13.71 1.43 -5.25
CA ILE A 157 14.57 0.63 -4.36
C ILE A 157 13.81 0.15 -3.13
N ARG A 158 13.00 1.01 -2.50
CA ARG A 158 12.15 0.62 -1.37
C ARG A 158 11.10 -0.42 -1.80
N ALA A 159 10.51 -0.25 -2.98
CA ALA A 159 9.55 -1.22 -3.52
C ALA A 159 10.19 -2.60 -3.75
N LEU A 160 11.43 -2.65 -4.27
CA LEU A 160 12.18 -3.90 -4.44
C LEU A 160 12.32 -4.67 -3.11
N GLY A 161 12.77 -4.00 -2.06
CA GLY A 161 12.97 -4.63 -0.74
C GLY A 161 11.67 -5.18 -0.13
N LYS A 162 10.55 -4.47 -0.34
CA LYS A 162 9.22 -4.92 0.08
C LYS A 162 8.71 -6.15 -0.69
N ILE A 163 8.90 -6.16 -2.01
CA ILE A 163 8.39 -7.24 -2.87
C ILE A 163 9.26 -8.50 -2.76
N HIS A 164 10.56 -8.36 -2.47
CA HIS A 164 11.48 -9.51 -2.37
C HIS A 164 11.14 -10.50 -1.24
N GLN A 165 10.26 -10.13 -0.30
CA GLN A 165 9.79 -11.02 0.75
C GLN A 165 8.70 -12.01 0.26
N VAL A 166 8.37 -12.00 -1.03
CA VAL A 166 7.35 -12.84 -1.66
C VAL A 166 8.00 -14.07 -2.28
N GLU A 167 7.43 -15.24 -2.03
CA GLU A 167 7.91 -16.49 -2.65
C GLU A 167 7.95 -16.37 -4.19
N GLY A 168 9.08 -16.76 -4.78
CA GLY A 168 9.32 -16.68 -6.23
C GLY A 168 9.91 -15.36 -6.72
N SER A 169 10.11 -14.35 -5.87
CA SER A 169 10.78 -13.12 -6.29
C SER A 169 12.25 -13.32 -6.63
N GLU A 170 12.96 -14.20 -5.92
CA GLU A 170 14.41 -14.43 -6.08
C GLU A 170 14.80 -14.78 -7.52
N GLU A 171 13.99 -15.58 -8.22
CA GLU A 171 14.23 -16.00 -9.61
C GLU A 171 14.21 -14.84 -10.61
N LEU A 172 13.45 -13.78 -10.31
CA LEU A 172 13.30 -12.60 -11.16
C LEU A 172 14.37 -11.53 -10.89
N THR A 173 15.13 -11.69 -9.82
CA THR A 173 16.04 -10.65 -9.32
C THR A 173 17.48 -11.08 -9.19
N GLU A 174 17.78 -12.37 -9.39
CA GLU A 174 19.11 -12.94 -9.23
C GLU A 174 20.18 -12.13 -9.97
N GLY A 175 21.11 -11.54 -9.21
CA GLY A 175 22.28 -10.83 -9.72
C GLY A 175 22.10 -9.31 -9.82
N ASN A 176 20.91 -8.77 -9.59
CA ASN A 176 20.69 -7.32 -9.62
C ASN A 176 21.10 -6.61 -8.32
N GLU A 177 21.27 -7.34 -7.22
CA GLU A 177 21.64 -6.79 -5.91
C GLU A 177 23.04 -6.18 -5.92
N ALA A 178 23.94 -6.74 -6.73
CA ALA A 178 25.28 -6.20 -6.96
C ALA A 178 25.23 -4.75 -7.48
N MET A 179 24.26 -4.43 -8.34
CA MET A 179 24.08 -3.06 -8.85
C MET A 179 23.68 -2.09 -7.74
N LEU A 180 22.80 -2.51 -6.82
CA LEU A 180 22.40 -1.69 -5.67
C LEU A 180 23.58 -1.42 -4.74
N LEU A 181 24.41 -2.42 -4.46
CA LEU A 181 25.63 -2.25 -3.67
C LEU A 181 26.62 -1.30 -4.35
N GLU A 182 26.85 -1.47 -5.65
CA GLU A 182 27.75 -0.58 -6.39
C GLU A 182 27.20 0.85 -6.50
N ARG A 183 25.88 1.03 -6.47
CA ARG A 183 25.27 2.36 -6.35
C ARG A 183 25.51 2.95 -4.97
N LEU A 184 25.26 2.20 -3.89
CA LEU A 184 25.50 2.65 -2.50
C LEU A 184 26.92 3.20 -2.30
N LYS A 185 27.93 2.53 -2.86
CA LYS A 185 29.33 2.94 -2.77
C LYS A 185 29.68 4.24 -3.51
N LYS A 186 28.88 4.63 -4.50
CA LYS A 186 29.17 5.76 -5.39
C LYS A 186 28.42 7.02 -4.99
N GLU A 187 27.23 6.88 -4.42
CA GLU A 187 26.39 8.02 -4.07
C GLU A 187 27.00 8.83 -2.92
N ASP A 188 26.81 10.15 -2.97
CA ASP A 188 27.18 11.04 -1.87
C ASP A 188 26.10 10.92 -0.77
N PRO A 189 26.44 10.42 0.43
CA PRO A 189 25.47 10.19 1.50
C PRO A 189 24.85 11.49 2.04
N ILE A 190 25.46 12.65 1.82
CA ILE A 190 24.92 13.94 2.26
C ILE A 190 23.95 14.49 1.20
N ALA A 191 24.34 14.43 -0.07
CA ALA A 191 23.51 14.95 -1.16
C ALA A 191 22.30 14.03 -1.44
N GLU A 192 22.49 12.72 -1.34
CA GLU A 192 21.54 11.68 -1.72
C GLU A 192 21.03 10.90 -0.50
N ASP A 193 20.79 11.60 0.63
CA ASP A 193 20.47 10.99 1.94
C ASP A 193 19.32 9.97 1.88
N ASP A 194 18.23 10.28 1.16
CA ASP A 194 17.06 9.40 1.02
C ASP A 194 17.34 8.17 0.14
N LEU A 195 18.10 8.35 -0.94
CA LEU A 195 18.50 7.27 -1.85
C LEU A 195 19.47 6.32 -1.15
N VAL A 196 20.45 6.84 -0.43
CA VAL A 196 21.39 6.04 0.38
C VAL A 196 20.65 5.30 1.48
N ALA A 197 19.69 5.95 2.17
CA ALA A 197 18.86 5.29 3.16
C ALA A 197 18.04 4.13 2.54
N ALA A 198 17.46 4.32 1.36
CA ALA A 198 16.74 3.29 0.63
C ALA A 198 17.66 2.10 0.28
N LEU A 199 18.88 2.37 -0.24
CA LEU A 199 19.85 1.34 -0.58
C LEU A 199 20.28 0.51 0.63
N ILE A 200 20.59 1.15 1.77
CA ILE A 200 20.97 0.48 3.01
C ILE A 200 19.87 -0.48 3.47
N VAL A 201 18.61 0.00 3.50
CA VAL A 201 17.47 -0.80 3.96
C VAL A 201 17.22 -1.96 3.02
N THR A 202 17.15 -1.69 1.70
CA THR A 202 16.84 -2.70 0.70
C THR A 202 17.92 -3.79 0.66
N LEU A 203 19.22 -3.45 0.71
CA LEU A 203 20.28 -4.48 0.77
C LEU A 203 20.15 -5.39 2.00
N GLY A 204 19.66 -4.85 3.12
CA GLY A 204 19.31 -5.63 4.32
C GLY A 204 18.10 -6.54 4.09
N GLU A 205 17.04 -6.03 3.47
CA GLU A 205 15.82 -6.81 3.15
C GLU A 205 16.08 -7.93 2.15
N LEU A 206 16.97 -7.70 1.18
CA LEU A 206 17.45 -8.69 0.22
C LEU A 206 18.43 -9.69 0.84
N ARG A 207 18.85 -9.48 2.10
CA ARG A 207 19.87 -10.28 2.81
C ARG A 207 21.14 -10.48 2.00
N TYR A 208 21.54 -9.48 1.22
CA TYR A 208 22.62 -9.60 0.25
C TYR A 208 23.98 -9.62 0.94
N GLN A 209 24.53 -10.82 1.15
CA GLN A 209 25.77 -11.07 1.90
C GLN A 209 26.94 -10.14 1.50
N PRO A 210 27.22 -9.87 0.21
CA PRO A 210 28.33 -8.99 -0.16
C PRO A 210 28.19 -7.53 0.27
N ALA A 211 26.99 -7.07 0.66
CA ALA A 211 26.81 -5.71 1.19
C ALA A 211 27.26 -5.56 2.65
N ALA A 212 27.46 -6.65 3.37
CA ALA A 212 27.72 -6.61 4.81
C ALA A 212 28.95 -5.78 5.18
N ASP A 213 30.06 -5.86 4.42
CA ASP A 213 31.26 -5.06 4.71
C ASP A 213 31.00 -3.55 4.59
N GLU A 214 30.25 -3.13 3.56
CA GLU A 214 29.88 -1.73 3.35
C GLU A 214 28.98 -1.23 4.49
N LEU A 215 27.97 -2.02 4.86
CA LEU A 215 27.04 -1.65 5.92
C LEU A 215 27.70 -1.63 7.30
N SER A 216 28.65 -2.53 7.58
CA SER A 216 29.45 -2.51 8.81
C SER A 216 30.31 -1.24 8.88
N GLY A 217 30.94 -0.85 7.76
CA GLY A 217 31.65 0.43 7.66
C GLY A 217 30.75 1.63 7.98
N ILE A 218 29.54 1.67 7.43
CA ILE A 218 28.56 2.73 7.71
C ILE A 218 28.15 2.74 9.20
N ALA A 219 27.84 1.58 9.79
CA ALA A 219 27.39 1.49 11.18
C ALA A 219 28.46 2.02 12.17
N GLU A 220 29.73 1.72 11.93
CA GLU A 220 30.86 2.10 12.78
C GLU A 220 31.35 3.53 12.56
N ASP A 221 31.09 4.12 11.39
CA ASP A 221 31.56 5.47 11.08
C ASP A 221 30.82 6.55 11.89
N SER A 222 31.48 7.08 12.92
CA SER A 222 30.97 8.20 13.72
C SER A 222 30.75 9.50 12.93
N GLY A 223 31.35 9.63 11.74
CA GLY A 223 31.15 10.75 10.83
C GLY A 223 29.97 10.58 9.86
N ALA A 224 29.45 9.36 9.70
CA ALA A 224 28.29 9.10 8.87
C ALA A 224 27.00 9.66 9.47
N SER A 225 25.98 9.85 8.63
CA SER A 225 24.64 10.26 9.07
C SER A 225 24.12 9.32 10.16
N ALA A 226 23.67 9.88 11.29
CA ALA A 226 23.08 9.08 12.37
C ALA A 226 21.90 8.21 11.88
N GLY A 227 21.15 8.69 10.87
CA GLY A 227 20.11 7.91 10.21
C GLY A 227 20.67 6.69 9.49
N HIS A 228 21.69 6.85 8.66
CA HIS A 228 22.33 5.74 7.93
C HIS A 228 22.95 4.71 8.87
N ARG A 229 23.62 5.14 9.94
CA ARG A 229 24.19 4.24 10.97
C ARG A 229 23.11 3.35 11.61
N ARG A 230 21.97 3.95 11.96
CA ARG A 230 20.82 3.25 12.54
C ARG A 230 20.24 2.22 11.57
N LEU A 231 20.05 2.61 10.31
CA LEU A 231 19.55 1.71 9.27
C LEU A 231 20.52 0.57 9.00
N ALA A 232 21.83 0.86 8.94
CA ALA A 232 22.87 -0.14 8.73
C ALA A 232 22.88 -1.21 9.84
N CYS A 233 22.72 -0.82 11.11
CA CYS A 233 22.61 -1.79 12.21
C CYS A 233 21.46 -2.80 12.01
N VAL A 234 20.28 -2.30 11.61
CA VAL A 234 19.12 -3.16 11.35
C VAL A 234 19.35 -4.04 10.12
N SER A 235 19.89 -3.48 9.05
CA SER A 235 20.19 -4.21 7.82
C SER A 235 21.24 -5.30 8.00
N LEU A 236 22.29 -5.06 8.80
CA LEU A 236 23.28 -6.08 9.17
C LEU A 236 22.63 -7.26 9.91
N GLY A 237 21.70 -6.97 10.82
CA GLY A 237 20.89 -7.98 11.48
C GLY A 237 20.13 -8.87 10.51
N LYS A 238 19.44 -8.25 9.54
CA LYS A 238 18.70 -8.96 8.49
C LYS A 238 19.60 -9.80 7.58
N ILE A 239 20.80 -9.31 7.24
CA ILE A 239 21.79 -10.08 6.46
C ILE A 239 22.31 -11.27 7.28
N GLY A 240 22.50 -11.09 8.59
CA GLY A 240 22.75 -12.19 9.52
C GLY A 240 24.16 -12.78 9.49
N ARG A 241 25.14 -12.08 8.89
CA ARG A 241 26.53 -12.57 8.85
C ARG A 241 27.18 -12.50 10.24
N THR A 242 27.63 -13.64 10.75
CA THR A 242 28.04 -13.82 12.16
C THR A 242 29.04 -12.79 12.68
N VAL A 243 30.02 -12.36 11.87
CA VAL A 243 31.03 -11.38 12.30
C VAL A 243 30.44 -9.99 12.57
N ASP A 244 29.32 -9.64 11.91
CA ASP A 244 28.69 -8.34 12.09
C ASP A 244 27.85 -8.29 13.38
N TYR A 245 27.51 -9.44 13.97
CA TYR A 245 26.83 -9.49 15.27
C TYR A 245 27.67 -8.80 16.34
N GLU A 246 28.96 -9.12 16.42
CA GLU A 246 29.89 -8.52 17.39
C GLU A 246 30.03 -7.00 17.19
N ILE A 247 29.92 -6.52 15.95
CA ILE A 247 29.94 -5.09 15.62
C ILE A 247 28.68 -4.41 16.18
N VAL A 248 27.50 -4.95 15.87
CA VAL A 248 26.22 -4.38 16.32
C VAL A 248 26.08 -4.49 17.84
N GLU A 249 26.56 -5.57 18.46
CA GLU A 249 26.59 -5.77 19.91
C GLU A 249 27.45 -4.71 20.60
N ARG A 250 28.66 -4.48 20.08
CA ARG A 250 29.54 -3.42 20.57
C ARG A 250 28.86 -2.05 20.49
N ILE A 251 28.21 -1.72 19.37
CA ILE A 251 27.47 -0.46 19.22
C ILE A 251 26.36 -0.35 20.29
N PHE A 252 25.63 -1.44 20.55
CA PHE A 252 24.60 -1.47 21.58
C PHE A 252 25.17 -1.17 22.98
N PHE A 253 26.28 -1.77 23.38
CA PHE A 253 26.84 -1.58 24.72
C PHE A 253 27.64 -0.29 24.89
N GLU A 254 28.38 0.13 23.87
CA GLU A 254 29.38 1.20 23.99
C GLU A 254 28.91 2.56 23.48
N SER A 255 27.85 2.62 22.66
CA SER A 255 27.38 3.90 22.11
C SER A 255 26.76 4.80 23.18
N GLU A 256 27.14 6.08 23.17
CA GLU A 256 26.49 7.13 23.96
C GLU A 256 25.15 7.59 23.35
N ASP A 257 24.90 7.34 22.05
CA ASP A 257 23.62 7.68 21.39
C ASP A 257 22.58 6.61 21.73
N ALA A 258 21.66 6.95 22.64
CA ALA A 258 20.56 6.06 23.04
C ALA A 258 19.67 5.62 21.87
N THR A 259 19.52 6.45 20.83
CA THR A 259 18.76 6.09 19.63
C THR A 259 19.54 5.11 18.79
N LEU A 260 20.86 5.30 18.62
CA LEU A 260 21.67 4.30 17.91
C LEU A 260 21.63 2.95 18.64
N ARG A 261 21.71 2.94 19.98
CA ARG A 261 21.56 1.72 20.77
C ARG A 261 20.23 1.02 20.53
N SER A 262 19.10 1.74 20.44
CA SER A 262 17.81 1.10 20.19
C SER A 262 17.73 0.44 18.81
N TYR A 263 18.37 1.04 17.80
CA TYR A 263 18.45 0.44 16.46
C TYR A 263 19.45 -0.72 16.40
N ALA A 264 20.57 -0.63 17.13
CA ALA A 264 21.49 -1.76 17.30
C ALA A 264 20.78 -2.95 17.95
N LEU A 265 19.99 -2.72 19.00
CA LEU A 265 19.15 -3.75 19.63
C LEU A 265 18.15 -4.37 18.65
N ALA A 266 17.49 -3.55 17.83
CA ALA A 266 16.60 -4.04 16.78
C ALA A 266 17.34 -4.90 15.75
N GLY A 267 18.55 -4.50 15.34
CA GLY A 267 19.42 -5.31 14.47
C GLY A 267 19.83 -6.63 15.11
N LEU A 268 20.24 -6.62 16.39
CA LEU A 268 20.58 -7.85 17.11
C LEU A 268 19.43 -8.86 17.11
N ALA A 269 18.19 -8.40 17.27
CA ALA A 269 17.00 -9.25 17.27
C ALA A 269 16.72 -9.94 15.91
N GLU A 270 17.28 -9.44 14.81
CA GLU A 270 17.08 -9.98 13.45
C GLU A 270 18.10 -11.08 13.07
N PHE A 271 19.19 -11.25 13.82
CA PHE A 271 20.19 -12.27 13.50
C PHE A 271 19.58 -13.68 13.66
N PRO A 272 19.53 -14.50 12.59
CA PRO A 272 18.76 -15.75 12.60
C PRO A 272 19.34 -16.84 13.51
N ASP A 273 20.66 -16.83 13.73
CA ASP A 273 21.39 -17.90 14.41
C ASP A 273 21.91 -17.52 15.81
N GLN A 274 21.44 -16.42 16.40
CA GLN A 274 21.92 -15.91 17.68
C GLN A 274 20.82 -15.90 18.74
N ASP A 275 21.11 -16.46 19.92
CA ASP A 275 20.21 -16.32 21.07
C ASP A 275 20.37 -14.92 21.68
N THR A 276 19.51 -14.01 21.24
CA THR A 276 19.52 -12.61 21.66
C THR A 276 18.72 -12.36 22.94
N ALA A 277 18.14 -13.41 23.54
CA ALA A 277 17.26 -13.26 24.70
C ALA A 277 17.97 -12.62 25.89
N GLU A 278 19.22 -12.97 26.15
CA GLU A 278 19.97 -12.40 27.28
C GLU A 278 20.24 -10.90 27.08
N ILE A 279 20.64 -10.48 25.88
CA ILE A 279 20.88 -9.07 25.54
C ILE A 279 19.58 -8.28 25.63
N LEU A 280 18.47 -8.84 25.11
CA LEU A 280 17.14 -8.21 25.20
C LEU A 280 16.69 -8.04 26.66
N ILE A 281 16.95 -9.04 27.52
CA ILE A 281 16.68 -8.93 28.96
C ILE A 281 17.53 -7.84 29.61
N GLN A 282 18.80 -7.73 29.23
CA GLN A 282 19.69 -6.67 29.74
C GLN A 282 19.22 -5.28 29.30
N ALA A 283 18.72 -5.14 28.07
CA ALA A 283 18.22 -3.87 27.54
C ALA A 283 16.98 -3.33 28.27
N LEU A 284 16.22 -4.20 28.96
CA LEU A 284 15.00 -3.84 29.70
C LEU A 284 15.25 -3.45 31.18
N LYS A 285 16.49 -3.54 31.65
CA LYS A 285 16.90 -3.17 33.03
C LYS A 285 17.34 -1.72 33.10
#